data_AF-A0A4R4ZFX3-F1
#
_entry.id   AF-A0A4R4ZFX3-F1
#
_cell.length_a   1.000
_cell.length_b   1.000
_cell.length_c   1.000
_cell.angle_alpha   90.00
_cell.angle_beta   90.00
_cell.angle_gamma   90.00
#
_symmetry.space_group_name_H-M   'P 1'
#
loop_
_entity.id
_entity.type
_entity.pdbx_description
1 polymer ?
#
loop_
_entity_poly.entity_id
_entity_poly.type
_entity_poly.pdbx_seq_one_letter_code
_entity_poly.pdbx_strand_id
1 'polypeptide(L)'
;MIPRPELLHDLSASYALSSGATVSGDLVDAVRVALPWLDLRPGDSGEIDVRRDPSLGEEAYRLTVGSRGVEIAAGGRAGAFYAAQSLHQLLPDASYRFSAGALWAVRGVRVEDAPAFAWRGLHLDVARHFLPKREVLRLLDLMAVHKLNRLHLHLVDDQGWRVESRAYPRLHEVASHRPRTVTSHYGEPLTYDDLPHGGYYSLDDLAEIAAYARSRCVTVVPEIDVPGHASAILAAYPEFGATGEPHEVLDRWGISPAILSPLPATVDFLLTVFDELLGALGETPYVHIGGDEVVLDHWAASPEIGAYRESLGLATANDLQAWFLRRLADALAERGARAVVWDEAFVSGGLREDTIVMPWRGMGVGRRAAAAGHDIVATPVFPLYFDYAESGSPEEPMAIGDTTTVDDVAAFDPAPASWSDAERSRVLGAQAQLWSERVPDPRTVDYRLWPRACALAEVAWAGRAQEGFGERLARHLGRLDALGVEYRPPAGPRPWQRRRPHRPSELDMRDRMARIEAMTYDAESTRPSV
;
A
#
# COMPACT_ATOMS: atom_id res chain seq x y z
N MET A 1 -12.84 13.52 13.95
CA MET A 1 -12.81 12.68 12.74
C MET A 1 -11.39 12.69 12.21
N ILE A 2 -10.91 11.54 11.75
CA ILE A 2 -9.66 11.39 11.02
C ILE A 2 -9.98 10.56 9.77
N PRO A 3 -9.82 11.12 8.56
CA PRO A 3 -9.39 12.50 8.28
C PRO A 3 -10.42 13.56 8.74
N ARG A 4 -9.96 14.79 8.94
CA ARG A 4 -10.77 15.99 9.17
C ARG A 4 -11.40 16.37 7.83
N PRO A 5 -12.73 16.55 7.77
CA PRO A 5 -13.38 16.99 6.56
C PRO A 5 -13.04 18.45 6.25
N GLU A 6 -13.19 18.83 4.98
CA GLU A 6 -13.02 20.21 4.52
C GLU A 6 -13.93 21.20 5.28
N LEU A 7 -15.23 20.88 5.38
CA LEU A 7 -16.20 21.63 6.18
C LEU A 7 -16.81 20.74 7.26
N LEU A 8 -16.83 21.23 8.50
CA LEU A 8 -17.60 20.66 9.60
C LEU A 8 -18.27 21.79 10.38
N HIS A 9 -19.59 21.93 10.22
CA HIS A 9 -20.39 22.94 10.90
C HIS A 9 -21.35 22.27 11.89
N ASP A 10 -21.30 22.71 13.14
CA ASP A 10 -22.18 22.19 14.19
C ASP A 10 -23.58 22.81 14.07
N LEU A 11 -24.60 21.96 14.18
CA LEU A 11 -26.00 22.38 14.19
C LEU A 11 -26.53 22.26 15.62
N SER A 12 -27.47 23.12 16.00
CA SER A 12 -28.19 23.04 17.27
C SER A 12 -29.26 21.94 17.25
N ALA A 13 -28.85 20.71 16.92
CA ALA A 13 -29.70 19.54 16.81
C ALA A 13 -28.95 18.27 17.26
N SER A 14 -29.67 17.18 17.43
CA SER A 14 -29.13 15.84 17.61
C SER A 14 -30.13 14.83 17.06
N TYR A 15 -29.63 13.67 16.66
CA TYR A 15 -30.45 12.53 16.23
C TYR A 15 -30.07 11.28 17.01
N ALA A 16 -31.01 10.37 17.23
CA ALA A 16 -30.75 9.08 17.86
C ALA A 16 -30.87 8.01 16.78
N LEU A 17 -29.73 7.44 16.37
CA LEU A 17 -29.67 6.44 15.31
C LEU A 17 -29.75 5.04 15.92
N SER A 18 -30.69 4.22 15.43
CA SER A 18 -30.89 2.86 15.93
C SER A 18 -30.03 1.82 15.21
N SER A 19 -29.66 0.75 15.90
CA SER A 19 -29.27 -0.50 15.22
C SER A 19 -30.48 -1.06 14.50
N GLY A 20 -30.32 -1.42 13.22
CA GLY A 20 -31.42 -1.78 12.35
C GLY A 20 -32.09 -0.60 11.64
N ALA A 21 -31.53 0.62 11.76
CA ALA A 21 -32.08 1.81 11.13
C ALA A 21 -32.33 1.64 9.62
N THR A 22 -33.43 2.22 9.14
CA THR A 22 -33.77 2.16 7.72
C THR A 22 -32.96 3.17 6.92
N VAL A 23 -32.43 2.72 5.78
CA VAL A 23 -31.72 3.54 4.79
C VAL A 23 -32.44 3.50 3.44
N SER A 24 -32.62 4.64 2.79
CA SER A 24 -33.38 4.81 1.54
C SER A 24 -32.60 5.57 0.46
N GLY A 25 -32.93 5.34 -0.82
CA GLY A 25 -32.42 6.12 -1.97
C GLY A 25 -31.44 5.39 -2.91
N ASP A 26 -30.63 6.15 -3.66
CA ASP A 26 -29.89 5.65 -4.86
C ASP A 26 -28.64 4.82 -4.55
N LEU A 27 -27.98 5.10 -3.43
CA LEU A 27 -26.65 4.55 -3.09
C LEU A 27 -26.67 3.78 -1.75
N VAL A 28 -27.83 3.19 -1.43
CA VAL A 28 -28.09 2.45 -0.19
C VAL A 28 -27.02 1.40 0.09
N ASP A 29 -26.62 0.62 -0.92
CA ASP A 29 -25.63 -0.44 -0.74
C ASP A 29 -24.24 0.08 -0.33
N ALA A 30 -23.86 1.28 -0.75
CA ALA A 30 -22.59 1.89 -0.34
C ALA A 30 -22.60 2.19 1.17
N VAL A 31 -23.70 2.78 1.65
CA VAL A 31 -23.90 3.14 3.06
C VAL A 31 -23.98 1.90 3.94
N ARG A 32 -24.68 0.85 3.48
CA ARG A 32 -24.81 -0.43 4.21
C ARG A 32 -23.47 -1.14 4.36
N VAL A 33 -22.65 -1.17 3.30
CA VAL A 33 -21.31 -1.78 3.36
C VAL A 33 -20.36 -0.97 4.25
N ALA A 34 -20.48 0.36 4.28
CA ALA A 34 -19.66 1.22 5.13
C ALA A 34 -20.00 1.11 6.64
N LEU A 35 -21.24 0.74 6.97
CA LEU A 35 -21.77 0.70 8.34
C LEU A 35 -22.24 -0.70 8.75
N PRO A 36 -21.39 -1.74 8.64
CA PRO A 36 -21.82 -3.12 8.81
C PRO A 36 -22.33 -3.42 10.22
N TRP A 37 -21.80 -2.72 11.25
CA TRP A 37 -22.17 -2.93 12.65
C TRP A 37 -23.53 -2.32 13.03
N LEU A 38 -24.08 -1.43 12.20
CA LEU A 38 -25.38 -0.82 12.43
C LEU A 38 -26.53 -1.69 11.90
N ASP A 39 -26.23 -2.71 11.09
CA ASP A 39 -27.23 -3.64 10.51
C ASP A 39 -28.39 -2.92 9.77
N LEU A 40 -28.02 -1.90 8.98
CA LEU A 40 -28.97 -1.03 8.30
C LEU A 40 -29.89 -1.82 7.34
N ARG A 41 -31.19 -1.49 7.38
CA ARG A 41 -32.24 -2.13 6.58
C ARG A 41 -32.62 -1.24 5.39
N PRO A 42 -32.68 -1.75 4.15
CA PRO A 42 -33.16 -0.95 3.04
C PRO A 42 -34.67 -0.70 3.18
N GLY A 43 -35.15 0.48 2.75
CA GLY A 43 -36.57 0.81 2.69
C GLY A 43 -36.85 2.05 1.83
N ASP A 44 -38.14 2.37 1.62
CA ASP A 44 -38.56 3.49 0.77
C ASP A 44 -38.37 4.86 1.43
N SER A 45 -38.32 4.89 2.77
CA SER A 45 -37.97 6.06 3.60
C SER A 45 -37.42 5.56 4.92
N GLY A 46 -36.55 6.35 5.56
CA GLY A 46 -35.87 5.90 6.77
C GLY A 46 -35.17 6.99 7.56
N GLU A 47 -34.35 6.54 8.51
CA GLU A 47 -33.53 7.41 9.35
C GLU A 47 -32.34 7.98 8.57
N ILE A 48 -31.92 7.31 7.50
CA ILE A 48 -30.83 7.73 6.61
C ILE A 48 -31.36 7.80 5.17
N ASP A 49 -31.38 8.99 4.58
CA ASP A 49 -31.68 9.18 3.16
C ASP A 49 -30.38 9.43 2.38
N VAL A 50 -30.15 8.66 1.32
CA VAL A 50 -28.96 8.79 0.47
C VAL A 50 -29.35 9.02 -0.98
N ARG A 51 -28.91 10.15 -1.55
CA ARG A 51 -29.18 10.51 -2.94
C ARG A 51 -27.90 10.76 -3.73
N ARG A 52 -27.96 10.50 -5.03
CA ARG A 52 -26.90 10.95 -5.94
C ARG A 52 -27.01 12.46 -6.17
N ASP A 53 -25.87 13.14 -6.23
CA ASP A 53 -25.76 14.55 -6.56
C ASP A 53 -24.69 14.75 -7.65
N PRO A 54 -25.09 14.80 -8.93
CA PRO A 54 -24.15 14.91 -10.05
C PRO A 54 -23.29 16.18 -10.06
N SER A 55 -23.58 17.16 -9.19
CA SER A 55 -22.73 18.36 -9.04
C SER A 55 -21.47 18.12 -8.21
N LEU A 56 -21.38 16.98 -7.52
CA LEU A 56 -20.23 16.57 -6.70
C LEU A 56 -19.33 15.62 -7.50
N GLY A 57 -18.03 15.64 -7.22
CA GLY A 57 -17.08 14.65 -7.72
C GLY A 57 -17.36 13.23 -7.19
N GLU A 58 -16.81 12.20 -7.85
CA GLU A 58 -17.12 10.78 -7.56
C GLU A 58 -16.89 10.37 -6.09
N GLU A 59 -15.84 10.91 -5.46
CA GLU A 59 -15.50 10.67 -4.05
C GLU A 59 -16.01 11.77 -3.09
N ALA A 60 -16.66 12.82 -3.62
CA ALA A 60 -17.13 13.95 -2.84
C ALA A 60 -18.55 13.72 -2.28
N TYR A 61 -18.83 14.29 -1.12
CA TYR A 61 -20.11 14.14 -0.45
C TYR A 61 -20.50 15.34 0.42
N ARG A 62 -21.78 15.38 0.75
CA ARG A 62 -22.36 16.19 1.82
C ARG A 62 -23.15 15.31 2.77
N LEU A 63 -22.91 15.46 4.06
CA LEU A 63 -23.61 14.73 5.13
C LEU A 63 -24.25 15.74 6.07
N THR A 64 -25.55 15.63 6.30
CA THR A 64 -26.29 16.44 7.27
C THR A 64 -26.95 15.54 8.31
N VAL A 65 -26.63 15.74 9.58
CA VAL A 65 -27.37 15.14 10.70
C VAL A 65 -28.28 16.21 11.27
N GLY A 66 -29.58 16.09 11.00
CA GLY A 66 -30.61 17.03 11.46
C GLY A 66 -31.40 16.47 12.64
N SER A 67 -32.46 17.17 13.03
CA SER A 67 -33.41 16.68 14.05
C SER A 67 -34.36 15.58 13.55
N ARG A 68 -34.44 15.38 12.23
CA ARG A 68 -35.36 14.45 11.57
C ARG A 68 -34.69 13.21 10.97
N GLY A 69 -33.35 13.13 11.01
CA GLY A 69 -32.59 12.02 10.42
C GLY A 69 -31.25 12.46 9.88
N VAL A 70 -30.68 11.61 9.04
CA VAL A 70 -29.41 11.78 8.34
C VAL A 70 -29.67 11.88 6.85
N GLU A 71 -29.09 12.88 6.20
CA GLU A 71 -29.15 13.09 4.76
C GLU A 71 -27.73 12.99 4.18
N ILE A 72 -27.53 12.15 3.17
CA ILE A 72 -26.28 11.97 2.42
C ILE A 72 -26.53 12.33 0.96
N ALA A 73 -25.75 13.27 0.43
CA ALA A 73 -25.69 13.57 -1.00
C ALA A 73 -24.27 13.29 -1.49
N ALA A 74 -24.10 12.48 -2.53
CA ALA A 74 -22.77 12.08 -3.03
C ALA A 74 -22.70 12.06 -4.55
N GLY A 75 -21.52 12.34 -5.13
CA GLY A 75 -21.32 12.30 -6.58
C GLY A 75 -21.44 10.89 -7.16
N GLY A 76 -20.99 9.90 -6.39
CA GLY A 76 -21.08 8.49 -6.73
C GLY A 76 -20.95 7.56 -5.53
N ARG A 77 -20.69 6.28 -5.82
CA ARG A 77 -20.67 5.20 -4.80
C ARG A 77 -19.62 5.48 -3.72
N ALA A 78 -18.42 5.91 -4.11
CA ALA A 78 -17.33 6.18 -3.20
C ALA A 78 -17.64 7.36 -2.27
N GLY A 79 -18.19 8.46 -2.79
CA GLY A 79 -18.65 9.58 -1.97
C GLY A 79 -19.67 9.16 -0.91
N ALA A 80 -20.66 8.33 -1.26
CA ALA A 80 -21.66 7.83 -0.31
C ALA A 80 -21.03 6.91 0.76
N PHE A 81 -20.09 6.05 0.33
CA PHE A 81 -19.32 5.20 1.24
C PHE A 81 -18.52 6.04 2.26
N TYR A 82 -17.80 7.08 1.80
CA TYR A 82 -17.02 7.95 2.67
C TYR A 82 -17.88 8.85 3.57
N ALA A 83 -19.05 9.28 3.09
CA ALA A 83 -20.03 9.98 3.92
C ALA A 83 -20.47 9.12 5.11
N ALA A 84 -20.74 7.84 4.85
CA ALA A 84 -21.09 6.87 5.86
C ALA A 84 -19.93 6.60 6.85
N GLN A 85 -18.68 6.58 6.38
CA GLN A 85 -17.51 6.51 7.27
C GLN A 85 -17.41 7.75 8.19
N SER A 86 -17.69 8.95 7.67
CA SER A 86 -17.77 10.16 8.49
C SER A 86 -18.91 10.11 9.51
N LEU A 87 -20.08 9.60 9.11
CA LEU A 87 -21.19 9.33 10.03
C LEU A 87 -20.77 8.36 11.14
N HIS A 88 -20.05 7.29 10.81
CA HIS A 88 -19.56 6.32 11.79
C HIS A 88 -18.63 6.94 12.81
N GLN A 89 -17.74 7.83 12.37
CA GLN A 89 -16.83 8.52 13.27
C GLN A 89 -17.52 9.57 14.16
N LEU A 90 -18.73 10.02 13.82
CA LEU A 90 -19.56 10.87 14.70
C LEU A 90 -20.26 10.06 15.80
N LEU A 91 -20.39 8.74 15.62
CA LEU A 91 -20.94 7.84 16.64
C LEU A 91 -19.90 7.53 17.73
N PRO A 92 -20.35 7.06 18.92
CA PRO A 92 -19.46 6.62 19.99
C PRO A 92 -18.64 5.38 19.60
N ASP A 93 -17.47 5.18 20.19
CA ASP A 93 -16.57 4.05 19.86
C ASP A 93 -17.25 2.67 19.93
N ALA A 94 -18.24 2.51 20.82
CA ALA A 94 -19.04 1.29 20.92
C ALA A 94 -19.81 0.91 19.63
N SER A 95 -20.06 1.86 18.71
CA SER A 95 -20.71 1.58 17.42
C SER A 95 -19.82 0.84 16.43
N TYR A 96 -18.52 0.68 16.72
CA TYR A 96 -17.60 -0.16 15.94
C TYR A 96 -17.68 -1.64 16.32
N ARG A 97 -18.64 -2.00 17.18
CA ARG A 97 -18.97 -3.39 17.53
C ARG A 97 -20.47 -3.58 17.35
N PHE A 98 -20.85 -4.77 16.89
CA PHE A 98 -22.26 -5.10 16.74
C PHE A 98 -22.96 -5.10 18.10
N SER A 99 -24.10 -4.40 18.19
CA SER A 99 -24.93 -4.36 19.38
C SER A 99 -26.41 -4.29 18.99
N ALA A 100 -27.12 -5.39 19.14
CA ALA A 100 -28.54 -5.47 18.81
C ALA A 100 -29.37 -4.49 19.67
N GLY A 101 -30.25 -3.72 19.01
CA GLY A 101 -31.13 -2.76 19.69
C GLY A 101 -30.42 -1.56 20.30
N ALA A 102 -29.14 -1.34 19.97
CA ALA A 102 -28.43 -0.14 20.41
C ALA A 102 -29.07 1.12 19.82
N LEU A 103 -29.01 2.20 20.60
CA LEU A 103 -29.45 3.53 20.20
C LEU A 103 -28.32 4.50 20.50
N TRP A 104 -27.80 5.16 19.47
CA TRP A 104 -26.66 6.05 19.60
C TRP A 104 -27.05 7.49 19.31
N ALA A 105 -26.71 8.39 20.22
CA ALA A 105 -26.85 9.83 19.98
C ALA A 105 -25.76 10.30 19.01
N VAL A 106 -26.18 10.95 17.93
CA VAL A 106 -25.33 11.65 16.96
C VAL A 106 -25.61 13.14 17.08
N ARG A 107 -24.55 13.93 17.25
CA ARG A 107 -24.66 15.39 17.26
C ARG A 107 -25.06 15.90 15.87
N GLY A 108 -25.89 16.94 15.83
CA GLY A 108 -26.30 17.56 14.59
C GLY A 108 -25.15 18.31 13.94
N VAL A 109 -24.85 17.99 12.68
CA VAL A 109 -23.74 18.58 11.94
C VAL A 109 -24.07 18.69 10.45
N ARG A 110 -23.38 19.58 9.75
CA ARG A 110 -23.24 19.57 8.30
C ARG A 110 -21.77 19.36 7.95
N VAL A 111 -21.51 18.40 7.07
CA VAL A 111 -20.20 18.07 6.53
C VAL A 111 -20.26 18.23 5.01
N GLU A 112 -19.24 18.88 4.45
CA GLU A 112 -18.97 18.90 3.01
C GLU A 112 -17.50 18.54 2.85
N ASP A 113 -17.20 17.60 1.97
CA ASP A 113 -15.89 16.97 1.97
C ASP A 113 -15.57 16.29 0.63
N ALA A 114 -14.29 16.32 0.27
CA ALA A 114 -13.71 15.68 -0.89
C ALA A 114 -12.21 15.43 -0.65
N PRO A 115 -11.62 14.38 -1.24
CA PRO A 115 -10.19 14.12 -1.08
C PRO A 115 -9.33 15.10 -1.89
N ALA A 116 -8.21 15.53 -1.31
CA ALA A 116 -7.18 16.32 -1.98
C ALA A 116 -6.40 15.51 -3.02
N PHE A 117 -6.21 14.21 -2.78
CA PHE A 117 -5.45 13.31 -3.64
C PHE A 117 -6.27 12.08 -4.03
N ALA A 118 -6.13 11.63 -5.28
CA ALA A 118 -6.84 10.47 -5.81
C ALA A 118 -6.23 9.12 -5.34
N TRP A 119 -4.94 9.10 -5.02
CA TRP A 119 -4.22 7.93 -4.51
C TRP A 119 -3.93 8.06 -3.02
N ARG A 120 -4.54 7.21 -2.20
CA ARG A 120 -4.38 7.22 -0.74
C ARG A 120 -4.10 5.79 -0.29
N GLY A 121 -2.82 5.41 -0.30
CA GLY A 121 -2.42 4.02 -0.33
C GLY A 121 -1.78 3.47 0.94
N LEU A 122 -1.91 2.17 1.15
CA LEU A 122 -1.02 1.38 1.99
C LEU A 122 -0.43 0.25 1.15
N HIS A 123 0.82 -0.06 1.41
CA HIS A 123 1.48 -1.26 0.90
C HIS A 123 1.59 -2.32 1.98
N LEU A 124 1.46 -3.57 1.56
CA LEU A 124 1.58 -4.75 2.41
C LEU A 124 2.48 -5.78 1.72
N ASP A 125 3.67 -5.98 2.29
CA ASP A 125 4.57 -7.06 1.92
C ASP A 125 4.10 -8.37 2.54
N VAL A 126 3.62 -9.28 1.69
CA VAL A 126 3.26 -10.65 2.07
C VAL A 126 4.26 -11.67 1.51
N ALA A 127 5.30 -11.21 0.80
CA ALA A 127 6.37 -12.01 0.27
C ALA A 127 7.39 -12.37 1.36
N ARG A 128 7.83 -11.42 2.19
CA ARG A 128 8.81 -11.69 3.26
C ARG A 128 8.19 -12.47 4.42
N HIS A 129 7.00 -12.07 4.87
CA HIS A 129 6.16 -12.87 5.77
C HIS A 129 4.72 -12.97 5.27
N PHE A 130 4.29 -14.19 4.95
CA PHE A 130 2.93 -14.47 4.51
C PHE A 130 1.90 -14.11 5.59
N LEU A 131 0.82 -13.44 5.16
CA LEU A 131 -0.35 -13.14 5.99
C LEU A 131 -1.56 -13.93 5.49
N PRO A 132 -2.32 -14.60 6.37
CA PRO A 132 -3.56 -15.24 5.95
C PRO A 132 -4.56 -14.25 5.34
N LYS A 133 -5.35 -14.69 4.35
CA LYS A 133 -6.39 -13.88 3.68
C LYS A 133 -7.23 -13.04 4.64
N ARG A 134 -7.67 -13.63 5.77
CA ARG A 134 -8.46 -12.95 6.80
C ARG A 134 -7.83 -11.63 7.27
N GLU A 135 -6.50 -11.57 7.38
CA GLU A 135 -5.78 -10.39 7.84
C GLU A 135 -5.70 -9.31 6.75
N VAL A 136 -5.61 -9.71 5.49
CA VAL A 136 -5.71 -8.80 4.34
C VAL A 136 -7.10 -8.17 4.30
N LEU A 137 -8.16 -8.97 4.49
CA LEU A 137 -9.54 -8.45 4.58
C LEU A 137 -9.72 -7.49 5.76
N ARG A 138 -9.14 -7.82 6.93
CA ARG A 138 -9.16 -6.94 8.10
C ARG A 138 -8.43 -5.62 7.84
N LEU A 139 -7.29 -5.64 7.14
CA LEU A 139 -6.60 -4.41 6.75
C LEU A 139 -7.47 -3.54 5.82
N LEU A 140 -8.19 -4.15 4.88
CA LEU A 140 -9.12 -3.43 4.00
C LEU A 140 -10.26 -2.75 4.79
N ASP A 141 -10.77 -3.36 5.85
CA ASP A 141 -11.72 -2.70 6.76
C ASP A 141 -11.10 -1.47 7.43
N LEU A 142 -9.87 -1.58 7.92
CA LEU A 142 -9.16 -0.46 8.55
C LEU A 142 -8.86 0.66 7.56
N MET A 143 -8.44 0.33 6.34
CA MET A 143 -8.24 1.30 5.27
C MET A 143 -9.52 2.07 4.96
N ALA A 144 -10.64 1.36 4.86
CA ALA A 144 -11.95 1.93 4.58
C ALA A 144 -12.40 2.95 5.65
N VAL A 145 -12.21 2.64 6.94
CA VAL A 145 -12.52 3.55 8.06
C VAL A 145 -11.76 4.87 7.96
N HIS A 146 -10.55 4.82 7.38
CA HIS A 146 -9.66 5.97 7.20
C HIS A 146 -9.72 6.58 5.80
N LYS A 147 -10.66 6.13 4.94
CA LYS A 147 -10.83 6.61 3.56
C LYS A 147 -9.60 6.42 2.65
N LEU A 148 -8.75 5.45 2.97
CA LEU A 148 -7.66 4.99 2.13
C LEU A 148 -8.23 4.08 1.03
N ASN A 149 -7.74 4.21 -0.21
CA ASN A 149 -8.39 3.63 -1.39
C ASN A 149 -7.45 2.81 -2.30
N ARG A 150 -6.20 2.59 -1.91
CA ARG A 150 -5.24 1.77 -2.66
C ARG A 150 -4.54 0.78 -1.73
N LEU A 151 -4.72 -0.52 -1.97
CA LEU A 151 -3.90 -1.55 -1.33
C LEU A 151 -2.87 -2.02 -2.34
N HIS A 152 -1.63 -1.60 -2.16
CA HIS A 152 -0.50 -2.13 -2.90
C HIS A 152 -0.07 -3.46 -2.27
N LEU A 153 -0.25 -4.57 -2.97
CA LEU A 153 0.00 -5.90 -2.43
C LEU A 153 1.26 -6.48 -3.06
N HIS A 154 2.36 -6.48 -2.30
CA HIS A 154 3.65 -7.00 -2.73
C HIS A 154 3.70 -8.52 -2.56
N LEU A 155 3.49 -9.23 -3.67
CA LEU A 155 3.16 -10.66 -3.69
C LEU A 155 4.35 -11.57 -3.96
N VAL A 156 5.48 -11.03 -4.42
CA VAL A 156 6.60 -11.82 -4.91
C VAL A 156 7.90 -11.14 -4.54
N ASP A 157 8.79 -11.90 -3.91
CA ASP A 157 10.17 -11.50 -3.64
C ASP A 157 11.08 -12.73 -3.51
N ASP A 158 12.36 -12.51 -3.22
CA ASP A 158 13.37 -13.54 -3.04
C ASP A 158 13.00 -14.60 -1.98
N GLN A 159 12.30 -14.19 -0.92
CA GLN A 159 11.92 -15.06 0.21
C GLN A 159 10.55 -15.71 0.07
N GLY A 160 9.85 -15.46 -1.05
CA GLY A 160 8.82 -16.36 -1.54
C GLY A 160 7.78 -15.76 -2.49
N TRP A 161 7.07 -16.68 -3.13
CA TRP A 161 6.03 -16.42 -4.11
C TRP A 161 4.63 -16.69 -3.52
N ARG A 162 3.70 -15.74 -3.66
CA ARG A 162 2.41 -15.76 -2.94
C ARG A 162 1.16 -15.94 -3.80
N VAL A 163 1.31 -16.25 -5.08
CA VAL A 163 0.19 -16.33 -6.04
C VAL A 163 0.05 -17.76 -6.57
N GLU A 164 -1.14 -18.35 -6.59
CA GLU A 164 -1.33 -19.57 -7.37
C GLU A 164 -1.12 -19.29 -8.87
N SER A 165 -0.42 -20.19 -9.56
CA SER A 165 -0.34 -20.19 -11.03
C SER A 165 -0.68 -21.58 -11.53
N ARG A 166 -1.63 -21.69 -12.46
CA ARG A 166 -2.04 -22.98 -13.03
C ARG A 166 -1.10 -23.39 -14.15
N ALA A 167 -0.59 -22.41 -14.91
CA ALA A 167 0.43 -22.62 -15.93
C ALA A 167 1.79 -23.00 -15.32
N TYR A 168 2.14 -22.40 -14.17
CA TYR A 168 3.45 -22.58 -13.52
C TYR A 168 3.29 -23.01 -12.04
N PRO A 169 2.81 -24.24 -11.77
CA PRO A 169 2.44 -24.66 -10.42
C PRO A 169 3.60 -24.67 -9.42
N ARG A 170 4.85 -24.89 -9.89
CA ARG A 170 6.02 -24.88 -8.98
C ARG A 170 6.25 -23.52 -8.31
N LEU A 171 5.70 -22.43 -8.86
CA LEU A 171 5.76 -21.11 -8.22
C LEU A 171 5.11 -21.14 -6.83
N HIS A 172 3.98 -21.82 -6.68
CA HIS A 172 3.31 -21.91 -5.38
C HIS A 172 3.56 -23.24 -4.66
N GLU A 173 3.88 -24.34 -5.35
CA GLU A 173 4.21 -25.61 -4.70
C GLU A 173 5.61 -25.61 -4.04
N VAL A 174 6.57 -24.90 -4.65
CA VAL A 174 7.96 -24.82 -4.17
C VAL A 174 8.26 -23.43 -3.63
N ALA A 175 8.11 -22.40 -4.47
CA ALA A 175 8.63 -21.08 -4.16
C ALA A 175 7.83 -20.30 -3.10
N SER A 176 6.70 -20.83 -2.65
CA SER A 176 5.93 -20.26 -1.54
C SER A 176 6.46 -20.67 -0.15
N HIS A 177 7.49 -21.51 -0.06
CA HIS A 177 8.02 -21.98 1.22
C HIS A 177 9.53 -21.79 1.32
N ARG A 178 10.00 -21.45 2.52
CA ARG A 178 11.41 -21.47 2.91
C ARG A 178 11.60 -22.27 4.20
N PRO A 179 12.76 -22.90 4.41
CA PRO A 179 12.96 -23.81 5.53
C PRO A 179 13.12 -23.11 6.89
N ARG A 180 13.53 -21.84 6.90
CA ARG A 180 13.84 -21.05 8.10
C ARG A 180 13.89 -19.57 7.77
N THR A 181 14.01 -18.72 8.79
CA THR A 181 14.09 -17.27 8.64
C THR A 181 15.24 -16.68 9.46
N VAL A 182 16.02 -15.77 8.86
CA VAL A 182 17.10 -15.07 9.56
C VAL A 182 16.57 -14.16 10.67
N THR A 183 17.24 -14.18 11.82
CA THR A 183 16.83 -13.44 13.01
C THR A 183 17.91 -12.53 13.60
N SER A 184 19.15 -12.62 13.10
CA SER A 184 20.26 -11.71 13.45
C SER A 184 20.04 -10.31 12.87
N HIS A 185 20.71 -9.28 13.41
CA HIS A 185 20.69 -7.95 12.81
C HIS A 185 21.52 -7.93 11.52
N TYR A 186 21.31 -6.90 10.70
CA TYR A 186 22.16 -6.63 9.56
C TYR A 186 23.62 -6.47 10.01
N GLY A 187 24.56 -7.07 9.26
CA GLY A 187 25.99 -7.06 9.57
C GLY A 187 26.45 -8.01 10.69
N GLU A 188 25.53 -8.69 11.39
CA GLU A 188 25.89 -9.71 12.39
C GLU A 188 26.00 -11.11 11.74
N PRO A 189 26.75 -12.05 12.37
CA PRO A 189 26.72 -13.45 11.97
C PRO A 189 25.28 -13.98 11.89
N LEU A 190 24.96 -14.66 10.80
CA LEU A 190 23.61 -15.13 10.53
C LEU A 190 23.15 -16.14 11.59
N THR A 191 22.00 -15.86 12.20
CA THR A 191 21.29 -16.79 13.09
C THR A 191 19.88 -16.99 12.60
N TYR A 192 19.34 -18.20 12.70
CA TYR A 192 18.03 -18.57 12.17
C TYR A 192 17.08 -19.04 13.28
N ASP A 193 15.78 -19.01 13.00
CA ASP A 193 14.76 -19.60 13.89
C ASP A 193 14.55 -21.10 13.65
N ASP A 194 15.03 -21.62 12.52
CA ASP A 194 14.82 -22.99 12.04
C ASP A 194 13.34 -23.40 11.98
N LEU A 195 12.46 -22.42 11.69
CA LEU A 195 11.02 -22.62 11.52
C LEU A 195 10.63 -22.49 10.04
N PRO A 196 10.06 -23.53 9.42
CA PRO A 196 9.51 -23.42 8.07
C PRO A 196 8.45 -22.33 7.99
N HIS A 197 8.55 -21.49 6.97
CA HIS A 197 7.63 -20.40 6.71
C HIS A 197 7.12 -20.48 5.28
N GLY A 198 5.83 -20.24 5.08
CA GLY A 198 5.26 -20.19 3.74
C GLY A 198 3.76 -19.97 3.71
N GLY A 199 3.22 -20.09 2.50
CA GLY A 199 1.83 -19.81 2.18
C GLY A 199 1.72 -19.02 0.88
N TYR A 200 0.56 -19.15 0.24
CA TYR A 200 0.19 -18.44 -0.97
C TYR A 200 -1.33 -18.25 -0.99
N TYR A 201 -1.80 -17.34 -1.85
CA TYR A 201 -3.21 -17.15 -2.14
C TYR A 201 -3.57 -17.93 -3.39
N SER A 202 -4.66 -18.70 -3.33
CA SER A 202 -5.27 -19.22 -4.55
C SER A 202 -5.79 -18.07 -5.43
N LEU A 203 -6.02 -18.34 -6.71
CA LEU A 203 -6.68 -17.37 -7.59
C LEU A 203 -8.07 -17.00 -7.06
N ASP A 204 -8.78 -17.93 -6.41
CA ASP A 204 -10.07 -17.68 -5.76
C ASP A 204 -9.92 -16.78 -4.50
N ASP A 205 -8.84 -16.95 -3.72
CA ASP A 205 -8.54 -16.06 -2.60
C ASP A 205 -8.28 -14.62 -3.07
N LEU A 206 -7.54 -14.45 -4.16
CA LEU A 206 -7.26 -13.14 -4.75
C LEU A 206 -8.52 -12.50 -5.33
N ALA A 207 -9.39 -13.29 -5.97
CA ALA A 207 -10.68 -12.84 -6.45
C ALA A 207 -11.57 -12.34 -5.28
N GLU A 208 -11.59 -13.07 -4.15
CA GLU A 208 -12.30 -12.64 -2.95
C GLU A 208 -11.72 -11.36 -2.36
N ILE A 209 -10.38 -11.27 -2.21
CA ILE A 209 -9.69 -10.07 -1.73
C ILE A 209 -10.05 -8.86 -2.59
N ALA A 210 -9.98 -8.99 -3.92
CA ALA A 210 -10.27 -7.91 -4.85
C ALA A 210 -11.76 -7.48 -4.79
N ALA A 211 -12.69 -8.43 -4.73
CA ALA A 211 -14.11 -8.13 -4.59
C ALA A 211 -14.42 -7.45 -3.24
N TYR A 212 -13.81 -7.92 -2.16
CA TYR A 212 -13.95 -7.36 -0.83
C TYR A 212 -13.41 -5.92 -0.77
N ALA A 213 -12.24 -5.68 -1.36
CA ALA A 213 -11.64 -4.35 -1.51
C ALA A 213 -12.55 -3.40 -2.30
N ARG A 214 -13.02 -3.81 -3.49
CA ARG A 214 -13.91 -3.00 -4.33
C ARG A 214 -15.20 -2.61 -3.62
N SER A 215 -15.78 -3.52 -2.84
CA SER A 215 -17.01 -3.22 -2.08
C SER A 215 -16.84 -2.06 -1.09
N ARG A 216 -15.60 -1.84 -0.63
CA ARG A 216 -15.13 -0.78 0.29
C ARG A 216 -14.46 0.40 -0.42
N CYS A 217 -14.60 0.49 -1.74
CA CYS A 217 -13.98 1.53 -2.56
C CYS A 217 -12.44 1.54 -2.48
N VAL A 218 -11.83 0.38 -2.23
CA VAL A 218 -10.39 0.16 -2.29
C VAL A 218 -10.04 -0.60 -3.57
N THR A 219 -9.04 -0.13 -4.30
CA THR A 219 -8.45 -0.83 -5.45
C THR A 219 -7.21 -1.59 -4.99
N VAL A 220 -7.14 -2.88 -5.32
CA VAL A 220 -5.91 -3.68 -5.14
C VAL A 220 -4.98 -3.39 -6.31
N VAL A 221 -3.73 -3.05 -6.00
CA VAL A 221 -2.63 -2.90 -6.95
C VAL A 221 -1.69 -4.07 -6.68
N PRO A 222 -1.72 -5.15 -7.47
CA PRO A 222 -0.79 -6.24 -7.25
C PRO A 222 0.61 -5.87 -7.73
N GLU A 223 1.63 -6.41 -7.07
CA GLU A 223 3.01 -6.32 -7.51
C GLU A 223 3.61 -7.70 -7.77
N ILE A 224 4.21 -7.85 -8.95
CA ILE A 224 5.19 -8.89 -9.24
C ILE A 224 6.48 -8.17 -9.58
N ASP A 225 7.41 -8.16 -8.63
CA ASP A 225 8.66 -7.43 -8.73
C ASP A 225 9.64 -8.13 -9.68
N VAL A 226 10.07 -7.43 -10.73
CA VAL A 226 10.97 -7.95 -11.77
C VAL A 226 11.82 -6.83 -12.38
N PRO A 227 13.02 -7.13 -12.93
CA PRO A 227 13.66 -8.45 -13.02
C PRO A 227 14.49 -8.84 -11.78
N GLY A 228 14.61 -7.95 -10.79
CA GLY A 228 15.20 -8.23 -9.47
C GLY A 228 14.28 -9.10 -8.61
N HIS A 229 14.63 -9.27 -7.33
CA HIS A 229 13.79 -9.96 -6.33
C HIS A 229 13.26 -11.34 -6.78
N ALA A 230 14.06 -12.05 -7.58
CA ALA A 230 13.59 -13.18 -8.38
C ALA A 230 14.01 -14.56 -7.83
N SER A 231 14.71 -14.64 -6.70
CA SER A 231 15.28 -15.92 -6.22
C SER A 231 14.20 -16.99 -6.03
N ALA A 232 13.01 -16.62 -5.55
CA ALA A 232 11.88 -17.53 -5.42
C ALA A 232 11.40 -18.06 -6.78
N ILE A 233 11.24 -17.19 -7.78
CA ILE A 233 10.86 -17.59 -9.14
C ILE A 233 11.89 -18.58 -9.70
N LEU A 234 13.18 -18.27 -9.54
CA LEU A 234 14.27 -19.08 -10.09
C LEU A 234 14.48 -20.40 -9.33
N ALA A 235 14.10 -20.49 -8.06
CA ALA A 235 14.07 -21.77 -7.34
C ALA A 235 12.99 -22.72 -7.92
N ALA A 236 11.88 -22.17 -8.40
CA ALA A 236 10.82 -22.93 -9.05
C ALA A 236 11.11 -23.22 -10.53
N TYR A 237 11.64 -22.25 -11.27
CA TYR A 237 11.91 -22.35 -12.71
C TYR A 237 13.28 -21.71 -13.06
N PRO A 238 14.37 -22.45 -12.83
CA PRO A 238 15.73 -21.95 -13.07
C PRO A 238 16.01 -21.54 -14.52
N GLU A 239 15.25 -22.07 -15.48
CA GLU A 239 15.37 -21.76 -16.92
C GLU A 239 15.10 -20.29 -17.26
N PHE A 240 14.43 -19.54 -16.38
CA PHE A 240 14.21 -18.10 -16.56
C PHE A 240 15.32 -17.22 -15.97
N GLY A 241 16.38 -17.82 -15.41
CA GLY A 241 17.50 -17.09 -14.82
C GLY A 241 18.52 -16.62 -15.86
N ALA A 242 19.30 -15.60 -15.52
CA ALA A 242 20.35 -15.07 -16.41
C ALA A 242 21.57 -15.99 -16.57
N THR A 243 21.87 -16.82 -15.57
CA THR A 243 23.11 -17.63 -15.50
C THR A 243 22.87 -19.15 -15.58
N GLY A 244 21.62 -19.60 -15.40
CA GLY A 244 21.27 -21.02 -15.29
C GLY A 244 21.78 -21.70 -14.01
N GLU A 245 22.29 -20.93 -13.05
CA GLU A 245 22.74 -21.45 -11.76
C GLU A 245 21.56 -21.94 -10.90
N PRO A 246 21.77 -22.92 -10.00
CA PRO A 246 20.74 -23.31 -9.05
C PRO A 246 20.42 -22.16 -8.08
N HIS A 247 19.13 -21.89 -7.88
CA HIS A 247 18.63 -20.91 -6.93
C HIS A 247 17.79 -21.58 -5.85
N GLU A 248 17.72 -20.95 -4.67
CA GLU A 248 16.88 -21.34 -3.55
C GLU A 248 15.98 -20.17 -3.15
N VAL A 249 14.84 -20.47 -2.54
CA VAL A 249 14.03 -19.44 -1.85
C VAL A 249 14.84 -18.92 -0.68
N LEU A 250 15.13 -17.62 -0.64
CA LEU A 250 16.07 -17.09 0.34
C LEU A 250 15.50 -17.15 1.77
N ASP A 251 16.36 -17.49 2.72
CA ASP A 251 16.09 -17.48 4.16
C ASP A 251 16.60 -16.21 4.86
N ARG A 252 17.12 -15.26 4.09
CA ARG A 252 17.74 -14.01 4.53
C ARG A 252 17.22 -12.79 3.78
N TRP A 253 17.46 -11.63 4.36
CA TRP A 253 17.07 -10.31 3.82
C TRP A 253 18.20 -9.67 3.00
N GLY A 254 17.84 -8.63 2.25
CA GLY A 254 18.75 -7.83 1.43
C GLY A 254 18.73 -8.24 -0.04
N ILE A 255 19.59 -7.61 -0.82
CA ILE A 255 19.56 -7.69 -2.28
C ILE A 255 20.21 -8.97 -2.79
N SER A 256 19.44 -9.75 -3.55
CA SER A 256 19.93 -10.93 -4.26
C SER A 256 20.51 -10.54 -5.63
N PRO A 257 21.65 -11.14 -6.05
CA PRO A 257 22.10 -11.03 -7.44
C PRO A 257 21.27 -11.89 -8.41
N ALA A 258 20.33 -12.71 -7.90
CA ALA A 258 19.47 -13.54 -8.72
C ALA A 258 18.47 -12.66 -9.48
N ILE A 259 18.57 -12.65 -10.81
CA ILE A 259 17.74 -11.84 -11.68
C ILE A 259 17.17 -12.66 -12.83
N LEU A 260 15.96 -12.31 -13.25
CA LEU A 260 15.32 -12.89 -14.42
C LEU A 260 16.09 -12.54 -15.71
N SER A 261 16.07 -13.45 -16.67
CA SER A 261 16.58 -13.24 -18.02
C SER A 261 15.63 -12.32 -18.81
N PRO A 262 16.12 -11.32 -19.57
CA PRO A 262 15.27 -10.40 -20.34
C PRO A 262 14.83 -10.99 -21.69
N LEU A 263 15.11 -12.27 -21.94
CA LEU A 263 14.82 -12.97 -23.19
C LEU A 263 13.30 -13.18 -23.41
N PRO A 264 12.86 -13.37 -24.66
CA PRO A 264 11.43 -13.51 -24.99
C PRO A 264 10.68 -14.57 -24.19
N ALA A 265 11.29 -15.73 -23.92
CA ALA A 265 10.66 -16.81 -23.16
C ALA A 265 10.26 -16.38 -21.74
N THR A 266 11.06 -15.54 -21.10
CA THR A 266 10.78 -15.01 -19.76
C THR A 266 9.66 -13.97 -19.81
N VAL A 267 9.62 -13.14 -20.86
CA VAL A 267 8.51 -12.22 -21.09
C VAL A 267 7.21 -13.02 -21.27
N ASP A 268 7.19 -14.05 -22.11
CA ASP A 268 6.01 -14.89 -22.34
C ASP A 268 5.53 -15.59 -21.05
N PHE A 269 6.46 -16.05 -20.22
CA PHE A 269 6.19 -16.56 -18.88
C PHE A 269 5.49 -15.51 -18.01
N LEU A 270 6.05 -14.31 -17.88
CA LEU A 270 5.47 -13.24 -17.05
C LEU A 270 4.10 -12.81 -17.57
N LEU A 271 3.92 -12.70 -18.89
CA LEU A 271 2.62 -12.34 -19.47
C LEU A 271 1.56 -13.38 -19.15
N THR A 272 1.91 -14.67 -19.19
CA THR A 272 0.99 -15.75 -18.79
C THR A 272 0.59 -15.61 -17.32
N VAL A 273 1.54 -15.32 -16.42
CA VAL A 273 1.25 -15.11 -15.00
C VAL A 273 0.40 -13.86 -14.78
N PHE A 274 0.69 -12.76 -15.47
CA PHE A 274 -0.14 -11.56 -15.42
C PHE A 274 -1.56 -11.82 -15.91
N ASP A 275 -1.76 -12.66 -16.93
CA ASP A 275 -3.09 -13.05 -17.41
C ASP A 275 -3.88 -13.82 -16.34
N GLU A 276 -3.25 -14.77 -15.64
CA GLU A 276 -3.89 -15.50 -14.54
C GLU A 276 -4.26 -14.57 -13.37
N LEU A 277 -3.32 -13.69 -12.99
CA LEU A 277 -3.49 -12.73 -11.90
C LEU A 277 -4.61 -11.71 -12.19
N LEU A 278 -4.60 -11.11 -13.38
CA LEU A 278 -5.62 -10.16 -13.81
C LEU A 278 -6.98 -10.85 -13.98
N GLY A 279 -6.99 -12.10 -14.46
CA GLY A 279 -8.20 -12.92 -14.54
C GLY A 279 -8.84 -13.15 -13.17
N ALA A 280 -8.04 -13.36 -12.12
CA ALA A 280 -8.51 -13.51 -10.75
C ALA A 280 -8.98 -12.19 -10.12
N LEU A 281 -8.20 -11.12 -10.27
CA LEU A 281 -8.50 -9.83 -9.65
C LEU A 281 -9.68 -9.11 -10.34
N GLY A 282 -9.91 -9.37 -11.63
CA GLY A 282 -10.89 -8.66 -12.45
C GLY A 282 -10.38 -7.28 -12.87
N GLU A 283 -11.26 -6.28 -12.93
CA GLU A 283 -10.89 -4.90 -13.28
C GLU A 283 -9.76 -4.37 -12.37
N THR A 284 -8.56 -4.28 -12.93
CA THR A 284 -7.32 -3.94 -12.22
C THR A 284 -6.59 -2.85 -13.01
N PRO A 285 -6.84 -1.56 -12.70
CA PRO A 285 -6.34 -0.45 -13.51
C PRO A 285 -4.84 -0.20 -13.34
N TYR A 286 -4.20 -0.81 -12.34
CA TYR A 286 -2.78 -0.62 -12.04
C TYR A 286 -2.14 -1.95 -11.68
N VAL A 287 -0.95 -2.20 -12.21
CA VAL A 287 -0.10 -3.33 -11.81
C VAL A 287 1.30 -2.78 -11.55
N HIS A 288 1.85 -3.08 -10.38
CA HIS A 288 3.22 -2.74 -10.06
C HIS A 288 4.14 -3.85 -10.60
N ILE A 289 5.19 -3.46 -11.29
CA ILE A 289 6.18 -4.41 -11.86
C ILE A 289 7.56 -4.28 -11.21
N GLY A 290 7.63 -3.55 -10.10
CA GLY A 290 8.84 -3.35 -9.31
C GLY A 290 9.90 -2.56 -10.06
N GLY A 291 11.07 -3.18 -10.27
CA GLY A 291 12.16 -2.66 -11.08
C GLY A 291 13.30 -2.02 -10.28
N ASP A 292 13.29 -2.19 -8.96
CA ASP A 292 14.29 -1.77 -8.00
C ASP A 292 15.42 -2.78 -7.83
N GLU A 293 16.53 -2.30 -7.23
CA GLU A 293 17.66 -3.09 -6.72
C GLU A 293 18.27 -4.14 -7.68
N VAL A 294 18.20 -3.91 -8.99
CA VAL A 294 18.67 -4.87 -10.01
C VAL A 294 20.19 -4.85 -10.20
N VAL A 295 20.82 -5.99 -9.93
CA VAL A 295 22.27 -6.23 -10.15
C VAL A 295 22.54 -6.78 -11.55
N LEU A 296 22.81 -5.91 -12.52
CA LEU A 296 22.90 -6.28 -13.95
C LEU A 296 24.15 -7.07 -14.38
N ASP A 297 25.06 -7.37 -13.45
CA ASP A 297 26.32 -8.06 -13.72
C ASP A 297 26.11 -9.42 -14.42
N HIS A 298 25.06 -10.16 -14.05
CA HIS A 298 24.71 -11.44 -14.67
C HIS A 298 24.24 -11.31 -16.13
N TRP A 299 23.54 -10.23 -16.48
CA TRP A 299 23.19 -9.95 -17.88
C TRP A 299 24.42 -9.60 -18.70
N ALA A 300 25.32 -8.80 -18.13
CA ALA A 300 26.57 -8.42 -18.80
C ALA A 300 27.50 -9.61 -19.05
N ALA A 301 27.46 -10.64 -18.19
CA ALA A 301 28.26 -11.85 -18.31
C ALA A 301 27.68 -12.89 -19.30
N SER A 302 26.41 -12.80 -19.69
CA SER A 302 25.73 -13.80 -20.52
C SER A 302 25.88 -13.51 -22.03
N PRO A 303 26.52 -14.39 -22.82
CA PRO A 303 26.66 -14.19 -24.27
C PRO A 303 25.34 -14.16 -25.02
N GLU A 304 24.35 -14.95 -24.58
CA GLU A 304 23.02 -14.99 -25.20
C GLU A 304 22.26 -13.68 -24.96
N ILE A 305 22.27 -13.17 -23.73
CA ILE A 305 21.66 -11.89 -23.39
C ILE A 305 22.39 -10.74 -24.10
N GLY A 306 23.72 -10.81 -24.19
CA GLY A 306 24.52 -9.86 -24.95
C GLY A 306 24.14 -9.82 -26.44
N ALA A 307 24.01 -10.98 -27.07
CA ALA A 307 23.56 -11.08 -28.46
C ALA A 307 22.12 -10.59 -28.66
N TYR A 308 21.22 -10.87 -27.71
CA TYR A 308 19.86 -10.35 -27.74
C TYR A 308 19.81 -8.83 -27.64
N ARG A 309 20.56 -8.25 -26.69
CA ARG A 309 20.72 -6.79 -26.56
C ARG A 309 21.20 -6.15 -27.86
N GLU A 310 22.23 -6.73 -28.49
CA GLU A 310 22.76 -6.24 -29.76
C GLU A 310 21.74 -6.35 -30.90
N SER A 311 20.94 -7.43 -30.93
CA SER A 311 19.87 -7.59 -31.92
C SER A 311 18.76 -6.54 -31.79
N LEU A 312 18.56 -6.00 -30.59
CA LEU A 312 17.64 -4.89 -30.30
C LEU A 312 18.27 -3.50 -30.57
N GLY A 313 19.56 -3.45 -30.92
CA GLY A 313 20.30 -2.20 -31.14
C GLY A 313 20.56 -1.40 -29.85
N LEU A 314 20.53 -2.06 -28.69
CA LEU A 314 20.72 -1.41 -27.39
C LEU A 314 22.21 -1.38 -27.01
N ALA A 315 22.66 -0.27 -26.41
CA ALA A 315 24.09 -0.06 -26.14
C ALA A 315 24.53 -0.69 -24.82
N THR A 316 23.69 -0.63 -23.78
CA THR A 316 24.05 -1.00 -22.41
C THR A 316 23.07 -1.99 -21.78
N ALA A 317 23.45 -2.58 -20.65
CA ALA A 317 22.53 -3.42 -19.87
C ALA A 317 21.38 -2.61 -19.24
N ASN A 318 21.62 -1.34 -18.88
CA ASN A 318 20.57 -0.41 -18.43
C ASN A 318 19.52 -0.18 -19.53
N ASP A 319 19.95 0.03 -20.78
CA ASP A 319 19.03 0.16 -21.92
C ASP A 319 18.15 -1.11 -22.08
N LEU A 320 18.72 -2.28 -21.81
CA LEU A 320 18.00 -3.56 -21.85
C LEU A 320 16.99 -3.68 -20.70
N GLN A 321 17.31 -3.22 -19.50
CA GLN A 321 16.39 -3.21 -18.35
C GLN A 321 15.21 -2.29 -18.64
N ALA A 322 15.49 -1.08 -19.10
CA ALA A 322 14.49 -0.12 -19.55
C ALA A 322 13.59 -0.72 -20.66
N TRP A 323 14.19 -1.42 -21.62
CA TRP A 323 13.45 -2.11 -22.68
C TRP A 323 12.54 -3.22 -22.14
N PHE A 324 13.05 -4.04 -21.22
CA PHE A 324 12.31 -5.14 -20.61
C PHE A 324 11.09 -4.63 -19.83
N LEU A 325 11.27 -3.64 -18.95
CA LEU A 325 10.19 -3.05 -18.17
C LEU A 325 9.14 -2.36 -19.06
N ARG A 326 9.59 -1.64 -20.10
CA ARG A 326 8.68 -1.05 -21.09
C ARG A 326 7.87 -2.12 -21.83
N ARG A 327 8.47 -3.25 -22.18
CA ARG A 327 7.76 -4.35 -22.86
C ARG A 327 6.65 -4.92 -21.98
N LEU A 328 6.89 -5.08 -20.68
CA LEU A 328 5.87 -5.48 -19.72
C LEU A 328 4.78 -4.42 -19.56
N ALA A 329 5.17 -3.15 -19.47
CA ALA A 329 4.22 -2.03 -19.37
C ALA A 329 3.31 -1.92 -20.60
N ASP A 330 3.84 -2.11 -21.81
CA ASP A 330 3.05 -2.13 -23.04
C ASP A 330 2.04 -3.29 -23.04
N ALA A 331 2.47 -4.48 -22.61
CA ALA A 331 1.59 -5.65 -22.54
C ALA A 331 0.49 -5.51 -21.46
N LEU A 332 0.78 -4.83 -20.35
CA LEU A 332 -0.22 -4.47 -19.34
C LEU A 332 -1.20 -3.42 -19.87
N ALA A 333 -0.73 -2.43 -20.63
CA ALA A 333 -1.58 -1.41 -21.24
C ALA A 333 -2.56 -2.03 -22.25
N GLU A 334 -2.13 -3.03 -23.03
CA GLU A 334 -3.00 -3.83 -23.90
C GLU A 334 -4.10 -4.56 -23.12
N ARG A 335 -3.88 -4.84 -21.83
CA ARG A 335 -4.84 -5.47 -20.90
C ARG A 335 -5.65 -4.45 -20.09
N GLY A 336 -5.50 -3.16 -20.37
CA GLY A 336 -6.21 -2.08 -19.68
C GLY A 336 -5.64 -1.70 -18.31
N ALA A 337 -4.41 -2.13 -18.00
CA ALA A 337 -3.71 -1.80 -16.77
C ALA A 337 -2.53 -0.86 -17.04
N ARG A 338 -2.35 0.15 -16.19
CA ARG A 338 -1.21 1.06 -16.24
C ARG A 338 -0.10 0.54 -15.34
N ALA A 339 1.13 0.48 -15.86
CA ALA A 339 2.27 0.03 -15.07
C ALA A 339 2.64 1.05 -13.98
N VAL A 340 3.04 0.52 -12.83
CA VAL A 340 3.66 1.25 -11.73
C VAL A 340 5.04 0.66 -11.47
N VAL A 341 6.03 1.51 -11.19
CA VAL A 341 7.41 1.10 -10.96
C VAL A 341 8.02 1.86 -9.79
N TRP A 342 9.02 1.26 -9.15
CA TRP A 342 9.94 1.99 -8.28
C TRP A 342 10.83 2.93 -9.10
N ASP A 343 11.40 3.95 -8.47
CA ASP A 343 12.03 5.07 -9.18
C ASP A 343 13.36 4.71 -9.89
N GLU A 344 13.98 3.58 -9.57
CA GLU A 344 15.11 3.01 -10.32
C GLU A 344 14.79 2.86 -11.79
N ALA A 345 13.61 2.33 -12.10
CA ALA A 345 13.16 2.14 -13.48
C ALA A 345 13.06 3.47 -14.24
N PHE A 346 12.72 4.57 -13.54
CA PHE A 346 12.74 5.91 -14.13
C PHE A 346 14.17 6.40 -14.37
N VAL A 347 15.10 6.15 -13.44
CA VAL A 347 16.51 6.55 -13.60
C VAL A 347 17.19 5.79 -14.75
N SER A 348 16.86 4.51 -14.95
CA SER A 348 17.32 3.72 -16.12
C SER A 348 16.78 4.27 -17.45
N GLY A 349 15.70 5.05 -17.42
CA GLY A 349 15.13 5.74 -18.58
C GLY A 349 14.22 4.86 -19.43
N GLY A 350 13.70 5.43 -20.52
CA GLY A 350 12.94 4.67 -21.54
C GLY A 350 11.61 4.06 -21.06
N LEU A 351 11.03 4.57 -19.97
CA LEU A 351 9.70 4.16 -19.52
C LEU A 351 8.62 4.50 -20.54
N ARG A 352 7.54 3.72 -20.54
CA ARG A 352 6.32 4.06 -21.27
C ARG A 352 5.72 5.35 -20.71
N GLU A 353 5.25 6.26 -21.56
CA GLU A 353 4.82 7.62 -21.20
C GLU A 353 3.79 7.70 -20.05
N ASP A 354 2.90 6.72 -19.94
CA ASP A 354 1.85 6.67 -18.94
C ASP A 354 2.22 5.91 -17.66
N THR A 355 3.46 5.40 -17.54
CA THR A 355 3.97 4.69 -16.36
C THR A 355 3.94 5.60 -15.13
N ILE A 356 3.46 5.08 -14.00
CA ILE A 356 3.50 5.76 -12.70
C ILE A 356 4.81 5.45 -11.99
N VAL A 357 5.44 6.46 -11.40
CA VAL A 357 6.68 6.30 -10.64
C VAL A 357 6.43 6.44 -9.13
N MET A 358 6.94 5.51 -8.34
CA MET A 358 6.95 5.56 -6.87
C MET A 358 8.35 5.94 -6.35
N PRO A 359 8.59 7.24 -6.04
CA PRO A 359 9.88 7.75 -5.57
C PRO A 359 10.21 7.40 -4.12
N TRP A 360 10.61 6.15 -3.87
CA TRP A 360 11.01 5.70 -2.55
C TRP A 360 12.36 6.28 -2.10
N ARG A 361 13.27 6.56 -3.04
CA ARG A 361 14.60 7.15 -2.75
C ARG A 361 14.54 8.66 -2.47
N GLY A 362 13.36 9.25 -2.49
CA GLY A 362 13.12 10.62 -2.05
C GLY A 362 12.37 11.48 -3.06
N MET A 363 11.84 12.61 -2.59
CA MET A 363 11.03 13.50 -3.43
C MET A 363 11.84 14.21 -4.52
N GLY A 364 13.18 14.23 -4.45
CA GLY A 364 14.04 14.77 -5.50
C GLY A 364 13.92 14.03 -6.84
N VAL A 365 13.93 12.69 -6.83
CA VAL A 365 13.69 11.89 -8.06
C VAL A 365 12.22 11.93 -8.47
N GLY A 366 11.29 11.99 -7.50
CA GLY A 366 9.87 12.22 -7.76
C GLY A 366 9.60 13.49 -8.55
N ARG A 367 10.28 14.60 -8.20
CA ARG A 367 10.19 15.86 -8.95
C ARG A 367 10.70 15.72 -10.39
N ARG A 368 11.81 15.01 -10.60
CA ARG A 368 12.36 14.77 -11.94
C ARG A 368 11.41 13.93 -12.79
N ALA A 369 10.79 12.90 -12.22
CA ALA A 369 9.79 12.09 -12.90
C ALA A 369 8.55 12.92 -13.28
N ALA A 370 8.04 13.74 -12.35
CA ALA A 370 6.94 14.66 -12.61
C ALA A 370 7.28 15.68 -13.72
N ALA A 371 8.47 16.26 -13.69
CA ALA A 371 8.96 17.18 -14.73
C ALA A 371 9.14 16.51 -16.09
N ALA A 372 9.46 15.21 -16.11
CA ALA A 372 9.51 14.37 -17.31
C ALA A 372 8.12 13.95 -17.83
N GLY A 373 7.04 14.30 -17.12
CA GLY A 373 5.66 14.07 -17.54
C GLY A 373 4.99 12.83 -16.95
N HIS A 374 5.69 12.06 -16.10
CA HIS A 374 5.11 10.91 -15.42
C HIS A 374 4.25 11.34 -14.23
N ASP A 375 3.18 10.59 -13.99
CA ASP A 375 2.45 10.70 -12.73
C ASP A 375 3.24 10.01 -11.61
N ILE A 376 3.20 10.55 -10.40
CA ILE A 376 3.94 10.02 -9.24
C ILE A 376 3.04 9.76 -8.04
N VAL A 377 3.42 8.77 -7.23
CA VAL A 377 2.82 8.51 -5.91
C VAL A 377 3.90 8.71 -4.85
N ALA A 378 3.75 9.73 -4.00
CA ALA A 378 4.73 10.06 -2.99
C ALA A 378 4.91 8.91 -1.98
N THR A 379 6.11 8.33 -1.97
CA THR A 379 6.45 7.10 -1.23
C THR A 379 7.85 7.09 -0.60
N PRO A 380 8.47 8.25 -0.25
CA PRO A 380 9.85 8.25 0.24
C PRO A 380 10.04 7.44 1.52
N VAL A 381 11.22 6.84 1.70
CA VAL A 381 11.62 6.14 2.95
C VAL A 381 11.22 6.96 4.18
N PHE A 382 11.67 8.20 4.23
CA PHE A 382 11.25 9.15 5.25
C PHE A 382 10.18 10.11 4.69
N PRO A 383 8.98 10.20 5.28
CA PRO A 383 8.51 9.50 6.50
C PRO A 383 7.55 8.32 6.21
N LEU A 384 7.57 7.71 5.02
CA LEU A 384 6.50 6.80 4.61
C LEU A 384 6.84 5.30 4.65
N TYR A 385 7.99 4.91 5.21
CA TYR A 385 8.28 3.50 5.54
C TYR A 385 7.89 3.20 6.99
N PHE A 386 6.89 2.35 7.18
CA PHE A 386 6.31 2.02 8.50
C PHE A 386 6.91 0.76 9.13
N ASP A 387 7.77 0.04 8.41
CA ASP A 387 8.69 -0.97 8.94
C ASP A 387 9.83 -0.37 9.79
N TYR A 388 10.01 0.96 9.73
CA TYR A 388 10.90 1.74 10.59
C TYR A 388 10.29 1.91 11.99
N ALA A 389 11.13 2.07 13.01
CA ALA A 389 10.68 2.27 14.39
C ALA A 389 9.90 3.60 14.52
N GLU A 390 8.93 3.65 15.43
CA GLU A 390 8.21 4.91 15.68
C GLU A 390 8.85 5.74 16.81
N SER A 391 9.90 5.21 17.45
CA SER A 391 10.73 5.98 18.38
C SER A 391 12.16 5.44 18.42
N GLY A 392 13.11 6.28 18.86
CA GLY A 392 14.48 5.86 19.13
C GLY A 392 14.66 5.09 20.44
N SER A 393 13.56 4.57 21.02
CA SER A 393 13.63 3.79 22.26
C SER A 393 14.15 2.39 22.00
N PRO A 394 15.10 1.87 22.79
CA PRO A 394 15.52 0.47 22.71
C PRO A 394 14.42 -0.51 23.16
N GLU A 395 13.31 0.00 23.74
CA GLU A 395 12.14 -0.83 24.06
C GLU A 395 11.27 -1.14 22.83
N GLU A 396 11.45 -0.42 21.70
CA GLU A 396 10.76 -0.73 20.45
C GLU A 396 11.07 -2.16 20.01
N PRO A 397 10.11 -2.89 19.41
CA PRO A 397 10.43 -4.12 18.72
C PRO A 397 11.38 -3.84 17.57
N MET A 398 12.23 -4.83 17.26
CA MET A 398 13.22 -4.75 16.18
C MET A 398 12.59 -4.26 14.87
N ALA A 399 13.06 -3.11 14.41
CA ALA A 399 12.74 -2.48 13.13
C ALA A 399 13.93 -2.59 12.18
N ILE A 400 13.69 -2.44 10.88
CA ILE A 400 14.76 -2.43 9.87
C ILE A 400 15.48 -1.08 9.82
N GLY A 401 14.74 0.01 10.02
CA GLY A 401 15.26 1.36 9.97
C GLY A 401 15.08 2.14 11.27
N ASP A 402 15.51 3.39 11.21
CA ASP A 402 15.51 4.36 12.29
C ASP A 402 14.10 4.87 12.64
N THR A 403 13.99 6.07 13.19
CA THR A 403 12.74 6.61 13.71
C THR A 403 11.94 7.36 12.65
N THR A 404 10.69 6.96 12.48
CA THR A 404 9.64 7.65 11.73
C THR A 404 8.43 7.78 12.63
N THR A 405 8.18 8.98 13.17
CA THR A 405 7.09 9.23 14.12
C THR A 405 5.76 9.57 13.42
N VAL A 406 4.68 9.61 14.21
CA VAL A 406 3.37 10.14 13.75
C VAL A 406 3.49 11.60 13.31
N ASP A 407 4.28 12.41 14.01
CA ASP A 407 4.45 13.83 13.71
C ASP A 407 5.23 14.04 12.41
N ASP A 408 6.21 13.19 12.11
CA ASP A 408 6.93 13.21 10.83
C ASP A 408 5.99 12.94 9.65
N VAL A 409 5.10 11.95 9.79
CA VAL A 409 4.07 11.65 8.78
C VAL A 409 3.08 12.81 8.66
N ALA A 410 2.62 13.38 9.78
CA ALA A 410 1.68 14.51 9.77
C ALA A 410 2.29 15.78 9.16
N ALA A 411 3.59 15.98 9.29
CA ALA A 411 4.33 17.11 8.71
C ALA A 411 4.65 16.92 7.22
N PHE A 412 4.44 15.72 6.66
CA PHE A 412 4.74 15.44 5.26
C PHE A 412 3.84 16.22 4.32
N ASP A 413 4.44 16.81 3.29
CA ASP A 413 3.75 17.47 2.18
C ASP A 413 4.00 16.66 0.89
N PRO A 414 3.01 15.88 0.41
CA PRO A 414 3.15 15.07 -0.80
C PRO A 414 3.39 15.89 -2.08
N ALA A 415 2.94 17.14 -2.12
CA ALA A 415 3.04 18.02 -3.28
C ALA A 415 3.53 19.42 -2.88
N PRO A 416 4.83 19.56 -2.52
CA PRO A 416 5.35 20.79 -1.93
C PRO A 416 5.12 22.03 -2.79
N ALA A 417 4.74 23.15 -2.15
CA ALA A 417 4.56 24.44 -2.83
C ALA A 417 5.83 24.98 -3.53
N SER A 418 7.00 24.43 -3.21
CA SER A 418 8.26 24.71 -3.92
C SER A 418 8.32 24.14 -5.35
N TRP A 419 7.43 23.21 -5.69
CA TRP A 419 7.29 22.67 -7.05
C TRP A 419 6.33 23.54 -7.87
N SER A 420 6.54 23.56 -9.19
CA SER A 420 5.64 24.24 -10.12
C SER A 420 4.25 23.57 -10.16
N ASP A 421 3.24 24.31 -10.60
CA ASP A 421 1.86 23.79 -10.69
C ASP A 421 1.78 22.55 -11.60
N ALA A 422 2.55 22.53 -12.68
CA ALA A 422 2.63 21.38 -13.58
C ALA A 422 3.22 20.15 -12.89
N GLU A 423 4.34 20.29 -12.16
CA GLU A 423 4.93 19.21 -11.37
C GLU A 423 3.96 18.71 -10.29
N ARG A 424 3.29 19.62 -9.56
CA ARG A 424 2.34 19.24 -8.50
C ARG A 424 1.11 18.51 -9.04
N SER A 425 0.63 18.87 -10.24
CA SER A 425 -0.51 18.20 -10.88
C SER A 425 -0.26 16.73 -11.24
N ARG A 426 1.01 16.32 -11.28
CA ARG A 426 1.43 14.91 -11.49
C ARG A 426 1.44 14.08 -10.22
N VAL A 427 1.32 14.70 -9.05
CA VAL A 427 1.26 13.97 -7.77
C VAL A 427 -0.14 13.40 -7.59
N LEU A 428 -0.29 12.09 -7.80
CA LEU A 428 -1.57 11.40 -7.62
C LEU A 428 -1.97 11.29 -6.14
N GLY A 429 -0.98 11.29 -5.25
CA GLY A 429 -1.15 11.24 -3.81
C GLY A 429 0.02 10.60 -3.09
N ALA A 430 -0.25 9.92 -1.97
CA ALA A 430 0.77 9.34 -1.10
C ALA A 430 0.43 7.92 -0.67
N GLN A 431 1.46 7.14 -0.35
CA GLN A 431 1.34 5.78 0.15
C GLN A 431 2.44 5.45 1.15
N ALA A 432 2.07 4.79 2.25
CA ALA A 432 3.04 4.22 3.18
C ALA A 432 3.38 2.78 2.83
N GLN A 433 4.66 2.42 2.97
CA GLN A 433 5.17 1.07 2.77
C GLN A 433 5.31 0.34 4.10
N LEU A 434 4.82 -0.90 4.16
CA LEU A 434 5.16 -1.84 5.21
C LEU A 434 5.87 -3.07 4.63
N TRP A 435 7.20 -3.03 4.64
CA TRP A 435 8.05 -4.19 4.36
C TRP A 435 8.06 -5.14 5.55
N SER A 436 8.07 -6.46 5.31
CA SER A 436 7.72 -7.43 6.37
C SER A 436 8.86 -8.27 6.90
N GLU A 437 10.13 -7.97 6.61
CA GLU A 437 11.30 -8.71 7.14
C GLU A 437 11.26 -8.85 8.67
N ARG A 438 10.81 -7.79 9.36
CA ARG A 438 10.67 -7.74 10.83
C ARG A 438 9.23 -7.63 11.30
N VAL A 439 8.27 -8.03 10.46
CA VAL A 439 6.83 -7.97 10.73
C VAL A 439 6.22 -9.38 10.56
N PRO A 440 6.52 -10.32 11.46
CA PRO A 440 6.24 -11.73 11.23
C PRO A 440 4.78 -12.13 11.45
N ASP A 441 3.94 -11.25 12.00
CA ASP A 441 2.57 -11.57 12.36
C ASP A 441 1.62 -10.36 12.29
N PRO A 442 0.29 -10.60 12.26
CA PRO A 442 -0.70 -9.55 12.09
C PRO A 442 -0.74 -8.53 13.25
N ARG A 443 -0.28 -8.91 14.45
CA ARG A 443 -0.22 -8.01 15.61
C ARG A 443 0.92 -7.00 15.42
N THR A 444 2.01 -7.45 14.81
CA THR A 444 3.14 -6.60 14.43
C THR A 444 2.77 -5.68 13.27
N VAL A 445 1.94 -6.14 12.32
CA VAL A 445 1.35 -5.28 11.28
C VAL A 445 0.56 -4.13 11.92
N ASP A 446 -0.33 -4.43 12.88
CA ASP A 446 -1.09 -3.42 13.60
C ASP A 446 -0.19 -2.41 14.31
N TYR A 447 0.81 -2.91 15.03
CA TYR A 447 1.77 -2.08 15.77
C TYR A 447 2.55 -1.13 14.85
N ARG A 448 2.93 -1.60 13.65
CA ARG A 448 3.72 -0.82 12.70
C ARG A 448 2.88 0.19 11.94
N LEU A 449 1.69 -0.20 11.48
CA LEU A 449 0.84 0.69 10.71
C LEU A 449 0.19 1.77 11.58
N TRP A 450 -0.28 1.42 12.78
CA TRP A 450 -1.13 2.28 13.59
C TRP A 450 -0.39 2.77 14.83
N PRO A 451 -0.42 4.08 15.14
CA PRO A 451 -1.32 5.11 14.59
C PRO A 451 -0.80 5.92 13.38
N ARG A 452 0.39 5.66 12.83
CA ARG A 452 0.95 6.44 11.71
C ARG A 452 0.06 6.50 10.46
N ALA A 453 -0.65 5.42 10.14
CA ALA A 453 -1.60 5.40 9.02
C ALA A 453 -2.80 6.35 9.22
N CYS A 454 -3.14 6.74 10.46
CA CYS A 454 -4.11 7.81 10.71
C CYS A 454 -3.57 9.18 10.25
N ALA A 455 -2.28 9.45 10.43
CA ALA A 455 -1.64 10.68 9.94
C ALA A 455 -1.55 10.69 8.42
N LEU A 456 -1.19 9.55 7.81
CA LEU A 456 -1.22 9.41 6.35
C LEU A 456 -2.62 9.66 5.79
N ALA A 457 -3.66 9.10 6.40
CA ALA A 457 -5.05 9.32 5.98
C ALA A 457 -5.45 10.80 6.05
N GLU A 458 -5.04 11.52 7.10
CA GLU A 458 -5.24 12.97 7.22
C GLU A 458 -4.52 13.73 6.10
N VAL A 459 -3.23 13.46 5.88
CA VAL A 459 -2.42 14.14 4.86
C VAL A 459 -2.93 13.86 3.45
N ALA A 460 -3.24 12.60 3.14
CA ALA A 460 -3.67 12.20 1.81
C ALA A 460 -5.12 12.62 1.49
N TRP A 461 -5.97 12.80 2.51
CA TRP A 461 -7.34 13.28 2.32
C TRP A 461 -7.42 14.81 2.33
N ALA A 462 -6.79 15.50 3.29
CA ALA A 462 -6.93 16.94 3.47
C ALA A 462 -5.78 17.75 2.83
N GLY A 463 -4.84 17.08 2.16
CA GLY A 463 -3.65 17.67 1.52
C GLY A 463 -2.51 17.98 2.49
N ARG A 464 -2.79 18.00 3.80
CA ARG A 464 -1.87 18.25 4.91
C ARG A 464 -2.54 17.88 6.23
N ALA A 465 -1.76 17.65 7.28
CA ALA A 465 -2.34 17.53 8.62
C ALA A 465 -2.99 18.84 9.06
N GLN A 466 -4.22 18.75 9.57
CA GLN A 466 -5.00 19.91 9.99
C GLN A 466 -4.79 20.18 11.49
N GLU A 467 -4.89 21.45 11.89
CA GLU A 467 -4.76 21.87 13.29
C GLU A 467 -5.60 20.99 14.25
N GLY A 468 -5.02 20.67 15.42
CA GLY A 468 -5.64 19.78 16.42
C GLY A 468 -5.60 18.30 16.06
N PHE A 469 -4.78 17.88 15.08
CA PHE A 469 -4.62 16.47 14.70
C PHE A 469 -4.29 15.57 15.90
N GLY A 470 -3.32 15.93 16.73
CA GLY A 470 -2.93 15.14 17.91
C GLY A 470 -4.07 14.89 18.90
N GLU A 471 -4.92 15.89 19.17
CA GLU A 471 -6.10 15.74 20.04
C GLU A 471 -7.16 14.83 19.41
N ARG A 472 -7.39 14.98 18.09
CA ARG A 472 -8.30 14.09 17.36
C ARG A 472 -7.78 12.66 17.36
N LEU A 473 -6.46 12.48 17.23
CA LEU A 473 -5.82 11.17 17.23
C LEU A 473 -5.95 10.49 18.58
N ALA A 474 -5.67 11.21 19.68
CA ALA A 474 -5.86 10.70 21.03
C ALA A 474 -7.29 10.17 21.27
N ARG A 475 -8.31 10.87 20.75
CA ARG A 475 -9.70 10.38 20.77
C ARG A 475 -9.93 9.20 19.82
N HIS A 476 -9.25 9.17 18.68
CA HIS A 476 -9.41 8.12 17.68
C HIS A 476 -8.86 6.76 18.15
N LEU A 477 -7.89 6.74 19.07
CA LEU A 477 -7.34 5.50 19.64
C LEU A 477 -8.43 4.61 20.26
N GLY A 478 -9.47 5.19 20.87
CA GLY A 478 -10.61 4.43 21.40
C GLY A 478 -11.40 3.67 20.33
N ARG A 479 -11.46 4.20 19.10
CA ARG A 479 -12.05 3.49 17.94
C ARG A 479 -11.15 2.35 17.47
N LEU A 480 -9.84 2.55 17.46
CA LEU A 480 -8.88 1.48 17.16
C LEU A 480 -8.98 0.35 18.20
N ASP A 481 -9.14 0.67 19.48
CA ASP A 481 -9.43 -0.32 20.54
C ASP A 481 -10.76 -1.04 20.30
N ALA A 482 -11.81 -0.32 19.86
CA ALA A 482 -13.10 -0.90 19.53
C ALA A 482 -13.01 -1.88 18.34
N LEU A 483 -12.20 -1.54 17.34
CA LEU A 483 -11.88 -2.34 16.16
C LEU A 483 -10.89 -3.49 16.44
N GLY A 484 -10.31 -3.55 17.64
CA GLY A 484 -9.37 -4.61 18.05
C GLY A 484 -7.97 -4.47 17.43
N VAL A 485 -7.54 -3.24 17.12
CA VAL A 485 -6.23 -2.96 16.54
C VAL A 485 -5.17 -2.88 17.64
N GLU A 486 -4.10 -3.66 17.54
CA GLU A 486 -2.98 -3.63 18.48
C GLU A 486 -1.93 -2.55 18.13
N TYR A 487 -2.38 -1.31 18.00
CA TYR A 487 -1.55 -0.15 17.65
C TYR A 487 -0.41 0.08 18.66
N ARG A 488 0.61 0.85 18.24
CA ARG A 488 1.66 1.34 19.15
C ARG A 488 1.09 2.41 20.09
N PRO A 489 1.08 2.20 21.42
CA PRO A 489 0.61 3.24 22.35
C PRO A 489 1.50 4.49 22.32
N PRO A 490 0.95 5.69 22.52
CA PRO A 490 1.76 6.92 22.61
C PRO A 490 2.83 6.88 23.70
N ALA A 491 2.59 6.12 24.77
CA ALA A 491 3.54 5.93 25.88
C ALA A 491 4.65 4.90 25.59
N GLY A 492 4.67 4.30 24.39
CA GLY A 492 5.60 3.24 24.00
C GLY A 492 5.00 1.83 24.07
N PRO A 493 5.79 0.81 23.67
CA PRO A 493 5.31 -0.57 23.54
C PRO A 493 4.90 -1.18 24.88
N ARG A 494 3.73 -1.84 24.88
CA ARG A 494 3.28 -2.71 25.98
C ARG A 494 4.23 -3.91 26.13
N PRO A 495 4.31 -4.56 27.31
CA PRO A 495 5.26 -5.65 27.54
C PRO A 495 5.25 -6.77 26.48
N TRP A 496 4.08 -7.15 25.94
CA TRP A 496 3.98 -8.19 24.90
C TRP A 496 4.27 -7.70 23.48
N GLN A 497 4.35 -6.38 23.26
CA GLN A 497 4.76 -5.76 22.00
C GLN A 497 6.29 -5.60 21.91
N ARG A 498 7.00 -5.67 23.06
CA ARG A 498 8.46 -5.62 23.14
C ARG A 498 9.05 -6.95 22.68
N ARG A 499 9.23 -7.13 21.37
CA ARG A 499 9.83 -8.33 20.78
C ARG A 499 11.17 -8.00 20.16
N ARG A 500 12.25 -8.61 20.68
CA ARG A 500 13.66 -8.38 20.29
C ARG A 500 14.01 -6.88 20.27
N PRO A 501 14.86 -6.39 21.17
CA PRO A 501 15.05 -4.95 21.31
C PRO A 501 15.55 -4.33 19.99
N HIS A 502 14.93 -3.23 19.59
CA HIS A 502 15.43 -2.39 18.51
C HIS A 502 16.79 -1.80 18.91
N ARG A 503 17.66 -1.66 17.91
CA ARG A 503 18.92 -0.94 18.02
C ARG A 503 18.81 0.31 17.16
N PRO A 504 18.49 1.47 17.77
CA PRO A 504 18.49 2.74 17.03
C PRO A 504 19.86 2.92 16.38
N SER A 505 19.87 3.34 15.11
CA SER A 505 21.14 3.66 14.46
C SER A 505 21.66 5.00 14.99
N GLU A 506 22.98 5.15 14.94
CA GLU A 506 23.65 6.40 15.31
C GLU A 506 23.58 7.44 14.18
N LEU A 507 23.11 7.06 12.98
CA LEU A 507 23.00 7.93 11.81
C LEU A 507 21.71 8.75 11.87
N ASP A 508 21.86 10.05 11.65
CA ASP A 508 20.73 10.96 11.49
C ASP A 508 19.91 10.60 10.24
N MET A 509 18.58 10.59 10.36
CA MET A 509 17.68 10.24 9.26
C MET A 509 17.85 11.17 8.04
N ARG A 510 18.19 12.45 8.25
CA ARG A 510 18.44 13.39 7.15
C ARG A 510 19.71 13.02 6.40
N ASP A 511 20.76 12.60 7.10
CA ASP A 511 22.00 12.15 6.47
C ASP A 511 21.77 10.89 5.66
N ARG A 512 20.94 9.96 6.16
CA ARG A 512 20.52 8.76 5.40
C ARG A 512 19.76 9.16 4.14
N MET A 513 18.75 10.03 4.25
CA MET A 513 17.99 10.49 3.09
C MET A 513 18.85 11.21 2.06
N ALA A 514 19.81 12.04 2.50
CA ALA A 514 20.74 12.71 1.60
C ALA A 514 21.63 11.73 0.82
N ARG A 515 22.06 10.62 1.47
CA ARG A 515 22.81 9.54 0.80
C ARG A 515 21.95 8.80 -0.22
N ILE A 516 20.72 8.44 0.15
CA ILE A 516 19.78 7.76 -0.74
C ILE A 516 19.45 8.65 -1.94
N GLU A 517 19.19 9.95 -1.72
CA GLU A 517 18.93 10.90 -2.79
C GLU A 517 20.14 11.05 -3.73
N ALA A 518 21.36 11.10 -3.20
CA ALA A 518 22.58 11.18 -3.99
C ALA A 518 22.73 9.99 -4.96
N MET A 519 22.33 8.79 -4.55
CA MET A 519 22.36 7.60 -5.41
C MET A 519 21.50 7.76 -6.66
N THR A 520 20.41 8.54 -6.59
CA THR A 520 19.49 8.73 -7.73
C THR A 520 20.10 9.52 -8.90
N TYR A 521 21.30 10.08 -8.72
CA TYR A 521 22.05 10.81 -9.74
C TYR A 521 23.18 9.96 -10.36
N ASP A 522 23.44 8.76 -9.83
CA ASP A 522 24.43 7.84 -10.36
C ASP A 522 23.85 7.03 -11.53
N ALA A 523 24.66 6.80 -12.56
CA ALA A 523 24.30 5.92 -13.67
C ALA A 523 24.23 4.43 -13.25
N GLU A 524 24.86 4.07 -12.12
CA GLU A 524 24.76 2.74 -11.50
C GLU A 524 23.75 2.69 -10.33
N SER A 525 22.78 3.62 -10.29
CA SER A 525 21.86 3.78 -9.15
C SER A 525 20.98 2.56 -8.81
N THR A 526 20.97 1.52 -9.65
CA THR A 526 20.27 0.26 -9.38
C THR A 526 21.03 -0.65 -8.41
N ARG A 527 22.27 -0.30 -8.05
CA ARG A 527 23.08 -1.05 -7.07
C ARG A 527 22.68 -0.72 -5.62
N PRO A 528 22.80 -1.70 -4.69
CA PRO A 528 22.41 -1.57 -3.29
C PRO A 528 22.81 -0.26 -2.62
N SER A 529 21.88 0.33 -1.87
CA SER A 529 22.24 1.25 -0.78
C SER A 529 22.84 0.43 0.36
N VAL A 530 24.03 0.80 0.83
CA VAL A 530 24.75 0.13 1.94
C VAL A 530 24.21 0.58 3.29
#